data_AF-A0AAD0ADQ9-F1
#
_entry.id   AF-A0AAD0ADQ9-F1
#
_cell.length_a   1.000
_cell.length_b   1.000
_cell.length_c   1.000
_cell.angle_alpha   90.00
_cell.angle_beta   90.00
_cell.angle_gamma   90.00
#
_symmetry.space_group_name_H-M   'P 1'
#
loop_
_entity.id
_entity.type
_entity.pdbx_description
1 polymer ?
#
loop_
_entity_poly.entity_id
_entity_poly.type
_entity_poly.pdbx_seq_one_letter_code
_entity_poly.pdbx_strand_id
1 'polypeptide(L)'
;MNLEKPTDAHTPDPANPQFGSGANGYPSALPQYTQLSQHLPVTQSQISYNHITYALALFSYFTAGLTWIIPIVMNYLKRDEARNTWLYSHFDWQIKTFWYSIFFWVIGFVMVIFATGGLFFGAAVDSNHAMGGSFIVGALGGLIIVATVLWHLYRIIRGWIALSNGRAVP
;
A
#
# COMPACT_ATOMS: atom_id res chain seq x y z
N MET A 1 -0.44 -62.09 24.12
CA MET A 1 0.01 -60.83 23.50
C MET A 1 -1.26 -60.06 23.14
N ASN A 2 -1.73 -59.20 24.06
CA ASN A 2 -2.95 -58.42 23.87
C ASN A 2 -2.54 -57.04 23.36
N LEU A 3 -3.08 -56.64 22.21
CA LEU A 3 -2.87 -55.31 21.64
C LEU A 3 -3.90 -54.37 22.27
N GLU A 4 -3.45 -53.49 23.19
CA GLU A 4 -4.28 -52.38 23.65
C GLU A 4 -4.50 -51.40 22.48
N LYS A 5 -5.78 -51.11 22.22
CA LYS A 5 -6.22 -50.10 21.24
C LYS A 5 -5.85 -48.71 21.78
N PRO A 6 -5.31 -47.78 20.97
CA PRO A 6 -4.97 -46.43 21.43
C PRO A 6 -6.23 -45.70 21.90
N THR A 7 -6.19 -45.16 23.11
CA THR A 7 -7.23 -44.31 23.69
C THR A 7 -7.49 -43.12 22.78
N ASP A 8 -8.72 -42.99 22.32
CA ASP A 8 -9.17 -41.93 21.41
C ASP A 8 -8.97 -40.55 22.07
N ALA A 9 -8.06 -39.73 21.53
CA ALA A 9 -7.91 -38.34 21.96
C ALA A 9 -9.21 -37.60 21.65
N HIS A 10 -9.87 -37.10 22.69
CA HIS A 10 -11.12 -36.37 22.59
C HIS A 10 -10.92 -35.07 21.79
N THR A 11 -11.25 -35.09 20.50
CA THR A 11 -11.29 -33.90 19.65
C THR A 11 -12.40 -32.98 20.18
N PRO A 12 -12.09 -31.76 20.65
CA PRO A 12 -13.12 -30.87 21.20
C PRO A 12 -14.13 -30.45 20.12
N ASP A 13 -15.41 -30.43 20.48
CA ASP A 13 -16.52 -30.03 19.61
C ASP A 13 -16.44 -28.52 19.26
N PRO A 14 -16.30 -28.15 17.97
CA PRO A 14 -16.25 -26.75 17.54
C PRO A 14 -17.54 -25.97 17.80
N ALA A 15 -18.67 -26.64 18.06
CA ALA A 15 -19.94 -26.00 18.37
C ALA A 15 -20.09 -25.56 19.84
N ASN A 16 -19.21 -26.03 20.74
CA ASN A 16 -19.28 -25.68 22.16
C ASN A 16 -17.88 -25.48 22.77
N PRO A 17 -17.25 -24.32 22.54
CA PRO A 17 -15.94 -24.04 23.10
C PRO A 17 -16.09 -23.80 24.60
N GLN A 18 -15.51 -24.69 25.40
CA GLN A 18 -15.45 -24.57 26.86
C GLN A 18 -14.52 -23.39 27.22
N PHE A 19 -15.10 -22.20 27.38
CA PHE A 19 -14.36 -21.03 27.88
C PHE A 19 -14.28 -21.11 29.40
N GLY A 20 -13.11 -21.45 29.94
CA GLY A 20 -12.86 -21.42 31.38
C GLY A 20 -13.15 -20.03 31.94
N SER A 21 -13.97 -19.96 32.98
CA SER A 21 -14.30 -18.71 33.67
C SER A 21 -13.09 -18.21 34.48
N GLY A 22 -12.56 -17.05 34.11
CA GLY A 22 -11.57 -16.35 34.92
C GLY A 22 -12.16 -15.85 36.23
N ALA A 23 -11.31 -15.59 37.23
CA ALA A 23 -11.69 -15.20 38.60
C ALA A 23 -12.60 -13.96 38.74
N ASN A 24 -12.80 -13.19 37.66
CA ASN A 24 -13.60 -11.96 37.63
C ASN A 24 -14.86 -12.08 36.75
N GLY A 25 -15.25 -13.28 36.33
CA GLY A 25 -16.44 -13.50 35.48
C GLY A 25 -16.31 -13.01 34.03
N TYR A 26 -15.23 -12.28 33.71
CA TYR A 26 -14.85 -11.95 32.34
C TYR A 26 -13.94 -13.05 31.75
N PRO A 27 -14.17 -13.49 30.50
CA PRO A 27 -13.22 -14.34 29.79
C PRO A 27 -11.84 -13.67 29.76
N SER A 28 -10.85 -14.26 30.42
CA SER A 28 -9.49 -13.69 30.55
C SER A 28 -8.62 -13.86 29.29
N ALA A 29 -9.19 -14.41 28.22
CA ALA A 29 -8.56 -14.47 26.91
C ALA A 29 -9.48 -13.75 25.94
N LEU A 30 -9.04 -12.58 25.44
CA LEU A 30 -9.59 -12.05 24.20
C LEU A 30 -9.49 -13.17 23.17
N PRO A 31 -10.59 -13.62 22.58
CA PRO A 31 -10.55 -14.95 22.04
C PRO A 31 -9.76 -14.97 20.73
N GLN A 32 -9.26 -16.16 20.41
CA GLN A 32 -8.53 -16.51 19.21
C GLN A 32 -9.19 -16.04 17.89
N TYR A 33 -10.45 -15.59 17.94
CA TYR A 33 -11.18 -14.93 16.86
C TYR A 33 -10.43 -13.73 16.25
N THR A 34 -9.67 -12.97 17.05
CA THR A 34 -8.87 -11.81 16.56
C THR A 34 -7.68 -12.26 15.69
N GLN A 35 -7.13 -13.46 15.97
CA GLN A 35 -6.06 -14.07 15.16
C GLN A 35 -6.65 -14.80 13.95
N LEU A 36 -7.77 -15.52 14.13
CA LEU A 36 -8.46 -16.24 13.05
C LEU A 36 -8.96 -15.29 11.94
N SER A 37 -9.38 -14.08 12.32
CA SER A 37 -9.84 -13.06 11.38
C SER A 37 -8.71 -12.33 10.63
N GLN A 38 -7.43 -12.55 10.95
CA GLN A 38 -6.33 -12.12 10.08
C GLN A 38 -5.99 -13.16 9.00
N HIS A 39 -6.56 -14.37 9.10
CA HIS A 39 -6.15 -15.55 8.33
C HIS A 39 -7.33 -16.17 7.57
N LEU A 40 -8.41 -15.42 7.34
CA LEU A 40 -9.48 -15.88 6.45
C LEU A 40 -8.87 -16.31 5.10
N PRO A 41 -9.34 -17.43 4.51
CA PRO A 41 -8.74 -17.98 3.31
C PRO A 41 -8.82 -16.95 2.18
N VAL A 42 -7.65 -16.56 1.65
CA VAL A 42 -7.54 -15.73 0.45
C VAL A 42 -7.56 -16.60 -0.79
N THR A 43 -8.28 -16.16 -1.83
CA THR A 43 -8.31 -16.92 -3.08
C THR A 43 -7.05 -16.66 -3.90
N GLN A 44 -6.61 -17.65 -4.69
CA GLN A 44 -5.48 -17.46 -5.61
C GLN A 44 -5.74 -16.37 -6.64
N SER A 45 -7.01 -16.18 -7.04
CA SER A 45 -7.40 -15.08 -7.92
C SER A 45 -7.16 -13.71 -7.29
N GLN A 46 -7.48 -13.51 -6.01
CA GLN A 46 -7.24 -12.26 -5.29
C GLN A 46 -5.74 -11.92 -5.19
N ILE A 47 -4.90 -12.91 -4.91
CA ILE A 47 -3.44 -12.75 -4.91
C ILE A 47 -2.94 -12.37 -6.31
N SER A 48 -3.46 -13.06 -7.35
CA SER A 48 -3.11 -12.78 -8.75
C SER A 48 -3.49 -11.37 -9.17
N TYR A 49 -4.67 -10.89 -8.77
CA TYR A 49 -5.08 -9.49 -9.01
C TYR A 49 -4.10 -8.49 -8.40
N ASN A 50 -3.64 -8.72 -7.17
CA ASN A 50 -2.72 -7.82 -6.49
C ASN A 50 -1.33 -7.79 -7.16
N HIS A 51 -0.86 -8.92 -7.69
CA HIS A 51 0.34 -8.96 -8.54
C HIS A 51 0.17 -8.15 -9.82
N ILE A 52 -0.98 -8.30 -10.47
CA ILE A 52 -1.32 -7.53 -11.68
C ILE A 52 -1.31 -6.03 -11.36
N THR A 53 -1.94 -5.58 -10.26
CA THR A 53 -1.95 -4.15 -9.93
C THR A 53 -0.55 -3.60 -9.63
N TYR A 54 0.32 -4.34 -8.96
CA TYR A 54 1.73 -3.94 -8.77
C TYR A 54 2.51 -3.89 -10.09
N ALA A 55 2.31 -4.86 -10.99
CA ALA A 55 2.95 -4.87 -12.30
C ALA A 55 2.48 -3.69 -13.16
N LEU A 56 1.17 -3.39 -13.20
CA LEU A 56 0.64 -2.21 -13.89
C LEU A 56 1.15 -0.91 -13.28
N ALA A 57 1.24 -0.84 -11.95
CA ALA A 57 1.80 0.31 -11.25
C ALA A 57 3.25 0.59 -11.66
N LEU A 58 4.09 -0.44 -11.82
CA LEU A 58 5.45 -0.26 -12.36
C LEU A 58 5.46 0.06 -13.85
N PHE A 59 4.61 -0.58 -14.64
CA PHE A 59 4.55 -0.33 -16.08
C PHE A 59 4.11 1.11 -16.42
N SER A 60 3.33 1.73 -15.56
CA SER A 60 2.86 3.10 -15.75
C SER A 60 3.97 4.16 -15.81
N TYR A 61 5.17 3.88 -15.31
CA TYR A 61 6.29 4.82 -15.41
C TYR A 61 6.70 5.04 -16.88
N PHE A 62 6.49 4.04 -17.75
CA PHE A 62 6.69 4.17 -19.20
C PHE A 62 5.66 5.08 -19.87
N THR A 63 4.54 5.37 -19.19
CA THR A 63 3.46 6.25 -19.67
C THR A 63 3.42 7.58 -18.90
N ALA A 64 4.50 7.92 -18.18
CA ALA A 64 4.58 9.07 -17.29
C ALA A 64 3.44 9.11 -16.23
N GLY A 65 2.98 7.94 -15.79
CA GLY A 65 1.93 7.78 -14.78
C GLY A 65 0.51 7.73 -15.35
N LEU A 66 0.30 7.90 -16.66
CA LEU A 66 -1.04 7.97 -17.25
C LEU A 66 -1.86 6.68 -17.02
N THR A 67 -1.23 5.51 -17.06
CA THR A 67 -1.92 4.23 -16.88
C THR A 67 -2.18 3.85 -15.42
N TRP A 68 -1.86 4.70 -14.43
CA TRP A 68 -2.17 4.43 -13.01
C TRP A 68 -3.65 4.33 -12.69
N ILE A 69 -4.52 4.83 -13.57
CA ILE A 69 -5.98 4.79 -13.40
C ILE A 69 -6.47 3.34 -13.28
N ILE A 70 -5.88 2.41 -14.04
CA ILE A 70 -6.29 1.01 -14.03
C ILE A 70 -6.00 0.35 -12.67
N PRO A 71 -4.75 0.33 -12.15
CA PRO A 71 -4.47 -0.29 -10.87
C PRO A 71 -5.19 0.40 -9.71
N ILE A 72 -5.36 1.73 -9.71
CA ILE A 72 -6.08 2.41 -8.61
C ILE A 72 -7.57 2.02 -8.58
N VAL A 73 -8.23 1.96 -9.75
CA VAL A 73 -9.63 1.52 -9.84
C VAL A 73 -9.77 0.07 -9.39
N MET A 74 -8.89 -0.83 -9.87
CA MET A 74 -8.87 -2.22 -9.44
C MET A 74 -8.70 -2.34 -7.91
N ASN A 75 -7.81 -1.55 -7.33
CA ASN A 75 -7.57 -1.55 -5.90
C ASN A 75 -8.82 -1.13 -5.12
N TYR A 76 -9.53 -0.07 -5.54
CA TYR A 76 -10.78 0.33 -4.89
C TYR A 76 -11.89 -0.72 -5.02
N LEU A 77 -12.04 -1.33 -6.21
CA LEU A 77 -13.07 -2.35 -6.46
C LEU A 77 -12.83 -3.62 -5.63
N LYS A 78 -11.57 -4.03 -5.45
CA LYS A 78 -11.21 -5.30 -4.79
C LYS A 78 -10.86 -5.19 -3.32
N ARG A 79 -10.60 -3.99 -2.80
CA ARG A 79 -10.25 -3.77 -1.38
C ARG A 79 -11.31 -4.33 -0.43
N ASP A 80 -12.58 -4.10 -0.72
CA ASP A 80 -13.67 -4.47 0.19
C ASP A 80 -13.87 -5.99 0.28
N GLU A 81 -13.60 -6.72 -0.82
CA GLU A 81 -13.60 -8.20 -0.85
C GLU A 81 -12.47 -8.80 0.00
N ALA A 82 -11.40 -8.05 0.25
CA ALA A 82 -10.24 -8.50 1.01
C ALA A 82 -10.29 -8.10 2.49
N ARG A 83 -11.40 -7.52 2.99
CA ARG A 83 -11.55 -7.12 4.39
C ARG A 83 -11.28 -8.29 5.33
N ASN A 84 -10.62 -8.00 6.45
CA ASN A 84 -10.21 -9.02 7.42
C ASN A 84 -9.29 -10.09 6.79
N THR A 85 -8.43 -9.69 5.86
CA THR A 85 -7.33 -10.51 5.36
C THR A 85 -6.06 -9.67 5.35
N TRP A 86 -4.89 -10.31 5.33
CA TRP A 86 -3.62 -9.63 5.14
C TRP A 86 -3.56 -8.88 3.80
N LEU A 87 -4.32 -9.30 2.79
CA LEU A 87 -4.33 -8.70 1.46
C LEU A 87 -5.01 -7.31 1.43
N TYR A 88 -5.92 -7.02 2.38
CA TYR A 88 -6.50 -5.69 2.56
C TYR A 88 -5.41 -4.62 2.66
N SER A 89 -4.35 -4.91 3.43
CA SER A 89 -3.24 -3.98 3.64
C SER A 89 -2.56 -3.59 2.32
N HIS A 90 -2.52 -4.49 1.34
CA HIS A 90 -1.86 -4.25 0.06
C HIS A 90 -2.68 -3.32 -0.84
N PHE A 91 -4.00 -3.54 -0.89
CA PHE A 91 -4.91 -2.65 -1.60
C PHE A 91 -4.86 -1.24 -0.99
N ASP A 92 -4.95 -1.16 0.35
CA ASP A 92 -4.88 0.11 1.08
C ASP A 92 -3.53 0.81 0.92
N TRP A 93 -2.42 0.06 0.95
CA TRP A 93 -1.07 0.58 0.72
C TRP A 93 -0.90 1.16 -0.67
N GLN A 94 -1.38 0.47 -1.71
CA GLN A 94 -1.32 0.97 -3.08
C GLN A 94 -2.18 2.24 -3.25
N ILE A 95 -3.40 2.26 -2.67
CA ILE A 95 -4.27 3.44 -2.67
C ILE A 95 -3.59 4.64 -1.99
N LYS A 96 -3.06 4.45 -0.79
CA LYS A 96 -2.33 5.51 -0.07
C LYS A 96 -1.12 6.00 -0.86
N THR A 97 -0.37 5.07 -1.45
CA THR A 97 0.82 5.38 -2.25
C THR A 97 0.48 6.25 -3.47
N PHE A 98 -0.66 5.99 -4.11
CA PHE A 98 -1.19 6.84 -5.17
C PHE A 98 -1.52 8.26 -4.68
N TRP A 99 -2.30 8.40 -3.60
CA TRP A 99 -2.71 9.73 -3.14
C TRP A 99 -1.55 10.58 -2.64
N TYR A 100 -0.59 9.96 -1.95
CA TYR A 100 0.64 10.63 -1.57
C TYR A 100 1.48 11.03 -2.78
N SER A 101 1.56 10.20 -3.84
CA SER A 101 2.30 10.61 -5.04
C SER A 101 1.64 11.77 -5.74
N ILE A 102 0.30 11.79 -5.89
CA ILE A 102 -0.43 12.94 -6.44
C ILE A 102 -0.09 14.23 -5.67
N PHE A 103 -0.10 14.17 -4.33
CA PHE A 103 0.26 15.32 -3.50
C PHE A 103 1.67 15.86 -3.80
N PHE A 104 2.69 14.99 -3.81
CA PHE A 104 4.06 15.44 -4.07
C PHE A 104 4.31 15.84 -5.53
N TRP A 105 3.67 15.18 -6.49
CA TRP A 105 3.71 15.57 -7.90
C TRP A 105 3.11 16.96 -8.12
N VAL A 106 1.97 17.27 -7.51
CA VAL A 106 1.36 18.59 -7.58
C VAL A 106 2.30 19.65 -7.02
N ILE A 107 2.93 19.41 -5.86
CA ILE A 107 3.90 20.34 -5.28
C ILE A 107 5.09 20.57 -6.23
N GLY A 108 5.68 19.49 -6.73
CA GLY A 108 6.81 19.56 -7.66
C GLY A 108 6.46 20.33 -8.93
N PHE A 109 5.33 20.04 -9.56
CA PHE A 109 4.89 20.74 -10.77
C PHE A 109 4.56 22.20 -10.53
N VAL A 110 3.90 22.54 -9.43
CA VAL A 110 3.62 23.93 -9.07
C VAL A 110 4.92 24.71 -8.93
N MET A 111 5.93 24.17 -8.25
CA MET A 111 7.24 24.81 -8.15
C MET A 111 7.92 25.00 -9.52
N VAL A 112 7.84 24.00 -10.40
CA VAL A 112 8.38 24.11 -11.76
C VAL A 112 7.64 25.17 -12.58
N ILE A 113 6.31 25.30 -12.44
CA ILE A 113 5.51 26.35 -13.10
C ILE A 113 5.93 27.75 -12.61
N PHE A 114 6.12 27.92 -11.31
CA PHE A 114 6.61 29.20 -10.76
C PHE A 114 8.03 29.52 -11.22
N ALA A 115 8.90 28.51 -11.29
CA ALA A 115 10.24 28.65 -11.81
C ALA A 115 10.24 29.07 -13.29
N THR A 116 9.44 28.42 -14.14
CA THR A 116 9.38 28.78 -15.56
C THR A 116 8.76 30.16 -15.76
N GLY A 117 7.67 30.49 -15.04
CA GLY A 117 7.06 31.81 -15.08
C GLY A 117 8.01 32.92 -14.64
N GLY A 118 8.75 32.71 -13.55
CA GLY A 118 9.78 33.63 -13.08
C GLY A 118 10.94 33.79 -14.08
N LEU A 119 11.30 32.73 -14.79
CA LEU A 119 12.34 32.76 -15.82
C LEU A 119 11.89 33.60 -17.03
N PHE A 120 10.67 33.40 -17.52
CA PHE A 120 10.09 34.21 -18.59
C PHE A 120 9.93 35.68 -18.21
N PHE A 121 9.38 35.96 -17.03
CA PHE A 121 9.23 37.32 -16.53
C PHE A 121 10.60 37.99 -16.36
N GLY A 122 11.56 37.29 -15.75
CA GLY A 122 12.91 37.78 -15.52
C GLY A 122 13.62 38.17 -16.81
N ALA A 123 13.47 37.35 -17.85
CA ALA A 123 13.97 37.65 -19.19
C ALA A 123 13.26 38.84 -19.86
N ALA A 124 11.94 38.99 -19.66
CA ALA A 124 11.18 40.09 -20.25
C ALA A 124 11.51 41.46 -19.65
N VAL A 125 12.01 41.51 -18.40
CA VAL A 125 12.35 42.75 -17.69
C VAL A 125 13.86 42.91 -17.42
N ASP A 126 14.70 42.15 -18.13
CA ASP A 126 16.18 42.16 -18.02
C ASP A 126 16.69 42.05 -16.56
N SER A 127 16.05 41.21 -15.75
CA SER A 127 16.36 41.09 -14.31
C SER A 127 17.10 39.81 -13.95
N ASN A 128 18.41 39.94 -13.73
CA ASN A 128 19.30 38.84 -13.32
C ASN A 128 18.86 38.17 -12.00
N HIS A 129 18.30 38.94 -11.06
CA HIS A 129 17.83 38.41 -9.77
C HIS A 129 16.60 37.52 -9.90
N ALA A 130 15.63 37.90 -10.75
CA ALA A 130 14.43 37.08 -10.98
C ALA A 130 14.77 35.79 -11.72
N MET A 131 15.70 35.87 -12.69
CA MET A 131 16.22 34.69 -13.39
C MET A 131 16.96 33.75 -12.43
N GLY A 132 17.87 34.29 -11.60
CA GLY A 132 18.62 33.49 -10.60
C GLY A 132 17.72 32.78 -9.59
N GLY A 133 16.72 33.47 -9.04
CA GLY A 133 15.75 32.87 -8.11
C GLY A 133 14.93 31.74 -8.75
N SER A 134 14.58 31.89 -10.03
CA SER A 134 13.81 30.90 -10.78
C SER A 134 14.54 29.57 -10.95
N PHE A 135 15.86 29.59 -11.18
CA PHE A 135 16.65 28.36 -11.25
C PHE A 135 16.68 27.61 -9.92
N ILE A 136 16.75 28.32 -8.79
CA ILE A 136 16.74 27.69 -7.45
C ILE A 136 15.40 27.03 -7.19
N VAL A 137 14.29 27.73 -7.43
CA VAL A 137 12.93 27.19 -7.26
C VAL A 137 12.72 25.98 -8.18
N GLY A 138 13.18 26.07 -9.43
CA GLY A 138 13.09 24.98 -10.40
C GLY A 138 13.90 23.76 -10.00
N ALA A 139 15.14 23.95 -9.50
CA ALA A 139 15.98 22.88 -9.01
C ALA A 139 15.33 22.16 -7.80
N LEU A 140 14.75 22.92 -6.86
CA LEU A 140 14.02 22.35 -5.72
C LEU A 140 12.79 21.56 -6.17
N GLY A 141 12.00 22.09 -7.10
CA GLY A 141 10.86 21.38 -7.69
C GLY A 141 11.29 20.08 -8.38
N GLY A 142 12.38 20.13 -9.16
CA GLY A 142 12.97 18.96 -9.80
C GLY A 142 13.45 17.91 -8.79
N LEU A 143 14.11 18.32 -7.70
CA LEU A 143 14.53 17.42 -6.63
C LEU A 143 13.34 16.73 -5.96
N ILE A 144 12.25 17.46 -5.71
CA ILE A 144 11.01 16.89 -5.16
C ILE A 144 10.43 15.85 -6.11
N ILE A 145 10.40 16.13 -7.42
CA ILE A 145 9.92 15.16 -8.42
C ILE A 145 10.77 13.89 -8.42
N VAL A 146 12.10 14.03 -8.44
CA VAL A 146 13.02 12.89 -8.41
C VAL A 146 12.84 12.09 -7.12
N ALA A 147 12.79 12.76 -5.96
CA ALA A 147 12.56 12.11 -4.68
C ALA A 147 11.21 11.38 -4.65
N THR A 148 10.16 11.97 -5.25
CA THR A 148 8.83 11.35 -5.36
C THR A 148 8.88 10.08 -6.18
N VAL A 149 9.56 10.08 -7.33
CA VAL A 149 9.73 8.89 -8.17
C VAL A 149 10.45 7.78 -7.41
N LEU A 150 11.58 8.10 -6.77
CA LEU A 150 12.37 7.12 -6.02
C LEU A 150 11.57 6.53 -4.85
N TRP A 151 10.91 7.39 -4.07
CA TRP A 151 10.04 6.98 -2.97
C TRP A 151 8.88 6.10 -3.45
N HIS A 152 8.24 6.47 -4.57
CA HIS A 152 7.11 5.74 -5.12
C HIS A 152 7.52 4.36 -5.65
N LEU A 153 8.64 4.27 -6.38
CA LEU A 153 9.22 3.00 -6.83
C LEU A 153 9.55 2.09 -5.65
N TYR A 154 10.23 2.64 -4.65
CA TYR A 154 10.54 1.91 -3.43
C TYR A 154 9.29 1.36 -2.74
N ARG A 155 8.23 2.15 -2.60
CA ARG A 155 6.97 1.73 -1.97
C ARG A 155 6.28 0.59 -2.72
N ILE A 156 6.32 0.63 -4.06
CA ILE A 156 5.77 -0.41 -4.92
C ILE A 156 6.57 -1.71 -4.78
N ILE A 157 7.90 -1.64 -4.90
CA ILE A 157 8.78 -2.80 -4.78
C ILE A 157 8.65 -3.43 -3.40
N ARG A 158 8.67 -2.63 -2.33
CA ARG A 158 8.47 -3.12 -0.96
C ARG A 158 7.12 -3.82 -0.80
N GLY A 159 6.05 -3.24 -1.33
CA GLY A 159 4.72 -3.83 -1.28
C GLY A 159 4.62 -5.15 -2.05
N TRP A 160 5.27 -5.22 -3.22
CA TRP A 160 5.28 -6.44 -4.02
C TRP A 160 6.12 -7.55 -3.37
N ILE A 161 7.24 -7.22 -2.73
CA ILE A 161 8.05 -8.18 -1.95
C ILE A 161 7.23 -8.73 -0.75
N ALA A 162 6.45 -7.89 -0.08
CA ALA A 162 5.57 -8.37 0.99
C ALA A 162 4.51 -9.34 0.46
N LEU A 163 3.92 -9.02 -0.69
CA LEU A 163 2.93 -9.86 -1.38
C LEU A 163 3.51 -11.23 -1.74
N SER A 164 4.70 -11.28 -2.35
CA SER A 164 5.35 -12.54 -2.72
C SER A 164 5.70 -13.41 -1.51
N ASN A 165 5.87 -12.79 -0.34
CA ASN A 165 6.14 -13.48 0.92
C ASN A 165 4.85 -13.85 1.68
N GLY A 166 3.67 -13.52 1.17
CA GLY A 166 2.39 -13.77 1.84
C GLY A 166 2.21 -13.00 3.16
N ARG A 167 2.85 -11.82 3.29
CA ARG A 167 2.84 -11.00 4.51
C ARG A 167 2.05 -9.72 4.28
N ALA A 168 1.38 -9.20 5.31
CA ALA A 168 0.79 -7.87 5.27
C ALA A 168 1.85 -6.77 5.12
N VAL A 169 1.47 -5.64 4.53
CA VAL A 169 2.26 -4.41 4.56
C VAL A 169 1.85 -3.56 5.76
N PRO A 170 2.82 -2.87 6.40
CA PRO A 170 2.57 -2.04 7.57
C PRO A 170 1.78 -0.75 7.26
#